data_AF-A0A3C0WHD1-F1
#
_entry.id   AF-A0A3C0WHD1-F1
#
_cell.length_a   1.000
_cell.length_b   1.000
_cell.length_c   1.000
_cell.angle_alpha   90.00
_cell.angle_beta   90.00
_cell.angle_gamma   90.00
#
_symmetry.space_group_name_H-M   'P 1'
#
loop_
_entity.id
_entity.type
_entity.pdbx_description
1 polymer ?
#
loop_
_entity_poly.entity_id
_entity_poly.type
_entity_poly.pdbx_seq_one_letter_code
_entity_poly.pdbx_strand_id
1 'polypeptide(L)' 'NWGRIINIASINSKVSALHGAAYAVSKHALGGLTKSVALEHAQDGITVNAVCPGVTATKMNDDRI' A
#
# COMPACT_ATOMS: atom_id res chain seq x y z
N ASN A 1 17.75 -15.19 10.40
CA ASN A 1 17.91 -14.20 9.31
C ASN A 1 16.84 -13.13 9.48
N TRP A 2 17.15 -11.86 9.24
CA TRP A 2 16.20 -10.73 9.38
C TRP A 2 15.82 -10.17 8.00
N GLY A 3 14.71 -9.43 7.90
CA GLY A 3 14.24 -8.87 6.63
C GLY A 3 13.35 -7.63 6.76
N ARG A 4 13.20 -6.86 5.68
CA ARG A 4 12.34 -5.67 5.60
C ARG A 4 11.58 -5.67 4.29
N ILE A 5 10.26 -5.54 4.36
CA ILE A 5 9.38 -5.45 3.20
C ILE A 5 8.62 -4.13 3.28
N ILE A 6 8.72 -3.32 2.22
CA ILE A 6 8.02 -2.04 2.11
C ILE A 6 7.13 -2.08 0.87
N ASN A 7 5.82 -2.10 1.10
CA ASN A 7 4.81 -2.04 0.05
C ASN A 7 4.53 -0.60 -0.35
N ILE A 8 4.37 -0.33 -1.66
CA ILE A 8 3.93 0.97 -2.16
C ILE A 8 2.40 0.94 -2.33
N ALA A 9 1.72 1.41 -1.30
CA ALA A 9 0.27 1.45 -1.23
C ALA A 9 -0.28 2.77 -1.81
N SER A 10 -1.17 3.46 -1.11
CA SER A 10 -1.79 4.73 -1.50
C SER A 10 -2.55 5.33 -0.32
N ILE A 11 -2.77 6.65 -0.28
CA ILE A 11 -3.80 7.25 0.60
C ILE A 11 -5.17 6.55 0.45
N ASN A 12 -5.44 6.01 -0.76
CA ASN A 12 -6.62 5.20 -1.06
C ASN A 12 -6.63 3.81 -0.42
N SER A 13 -5.64 3.46 0.39
CA SER A 13 -5.67 2.25 1.23
C SER A 13 -6.40 2.48 2.56
N LYS A 14 -6.74 3.74 2.86
CA LYS A 14 -7.43 4.17 4.09
C LYS A 14 -8.70 4.94 3.77
N VAL A 15 -8.67 5.78 2.75
CA VAL A 15 -9.80 6.64 2.35
C VAL A 15 -9.94 6.62 0.83
N SER A 16 -11.03 6.06 0.32
CA SER A 16 -11.29 5.96 -1.13
C SER A 16 -11.63 7.31 -1.76
N ALA A 17 -11.37 7.44 -3.07
CA ALA A 17 -11.75 8.59 -3.88
C ALA A 17 -12.68 8.18 -5.03
N LEU A 18 -13.45 9.14 -5.55
CA LEU A 18 -14.34 8.96 -6.71
C LEU A 18 -13.56 8.51 -7.96
N HIS A 19 -14.24 7.77 -8.85
CA HIS A 19 -13.72 7.29 -10.14
C HIS A 19 -12.52 6.31 -10.06
N GLY A 20 -12.30 5.68 -8.91
CA GLY A 20 -11.16 4.79 -8.70
C GLY A 20 -11.48 3.47 -8.00
N ALA A 21 -12.70 2.94 -8.10
CA ALA A 21 -13.17 1.81 -7.29
C ALA A 21 -12.22 0.58 -7.30
N ALA A 22 -11.81 0.11 -8.48
CA ALA A 22 -10.87 -1.02 -8.59
C ALA A 22 -9.50 -0.70 -7.97
N TYR A 23 -8.99 0.53 -8.18
CA TYR A 23 -7.74 0.99 -7.56
C TYR A 23 -7.86 1.13 -6.04
N ALA A 24 -9.00 1.61 -5.54
CA ALA A 24 -9.26 1.73 -4.12
C ALA A 24 -9.34 0.36 -3.43
N VAL A 25 -10.04 -0.60 -4.05
CA VAL A 25 -10.10 -2.00 -3.56
C VAL A 25 -8.70 -2.61 -3.53
N SER A 26 -7.93 -2.52 -4.61
CA SER A 26 -6.59 -3.11 -4.65
C SER A 26 -5.65 -2.50 -3.61
N LYS A 27 -5.74 -1.20 -3.35
CA LYS A 27 -4.92 -0.52 -2.35
C LYS A 27 -5.37 -0.82 -0.91
N HIS A 28 -6.67 -0.95 -0.63
CA HIS A 28 -7.14 -1.47 0.66
C HIS A 28 -6.69 -2.91 0.90
N ALA A 29 -6.77 -3.77 -0.12
CA ALA A 29 -6.31 -5.15 -0.06
C ALA A 29 -4.81 -5.22 0.26
N LEU A 30 -3.99 -4.38 -0.37
CA LEU A 30 -2.56 -4.28 -0.06
C LEU A 30 -2.30 -3.81 1.38
N GLY A 31 -3.12 -2.90 1.89
CA GLY A 31 -3.09 -2.49 3.30
C GLY A 31 -3.41 -3.65 4.26
N GLY A 32 -4.43 -4.45 3.97
CA GLY A 32 -4.74 -5.67 4.71
C GLY A 32 -3.61 -6.69 4.67
N LEU A 33 -3.10 -6.99 3.46
CA LEU A 33 -1.97 -7.90 3.25
C LEU A 33 -0.74 -7.49 4.06
N THR A 34 -0.39 -6.20 4.04
CA THR A 34 0.74 -5.66 4.80
C THR A 34 0.61 -6.00 6.29
N LYS A 35 -0.59 -5.85 6.86
CA LYS A 35 -0.84 -6.17 8.28
C LYS A 35 -0.75 -7.66 8.55
N SER A 36 -1.38 -8.50 7.71
CA SER A 36 -1.35 -9.96 7.89
C SER A 36 0.08 -10.50 7.86
N VAL A 37 0.86 -10.15 6.82
CA VAL A 37 2.24 -10.64 6.67
C VAL A 37 3.15 -10.11 7.76
N ALA A 38 2.93 -8.87 8.24
CA ALA A 38 3.67 -8.34 9.39
C ALA A 38 3.46 -9.16 10.66
N LEU A 39 2.22 -9.63 10.90
CA LEU A 39 1.89 -10.46 12.07
C LEU A 39 2.45 -11.88 11.93
N GLU A 40 2.33 -12.48 10.74
CA GLU A 40 2.81 -13.83 10.45
C GLU A 40 4.32 -13.97 10.66
N HIS A 41 5.10 -12.93 10.33
CA HIS A 41 6.56 -12.96 10.40
C HIS A 41 7.18 -12.15 11.54
N ALA A 42 6.38 -11.72 12.52
CA ALA A 42 6.87 -10.90 13.63
C ALA A 42 8.01 -11.58 14.42
N GLN A 43 7.93 -12.91 14.61
CA GLN A 43 8.94 -13.70 15.33
C GLN A 43 10.19 -13.99 14.50
N ASP A 44 10.11 -13.88 13.17
CA ASP A 44 11.23 -14.13 12.26
C ASP A 44 12.20 -12.93 12.16
N GLY A 45 11.92 -11.83 12.89
CA GLY A 45 12.69 -10.59 12.78
C GLY A 45 12.47 -9.85 11.46
N ILE A 46 11.38 -10.18 10.74
CA ILE A 46 10.96 -9.52 9.50
C ILE A 46 9.90 -8.48 9.83
N THR A 47 10.07 -7.26 9.32
CA THR A 47 9.03 -6.23 9.40
C THR A 47 8.45 -5.94 8.03
N VAL A 48 7.13 -5.75 8.00
CA VAL A 48 6.39 -5.44 6.77
C VAL A 48 5.59 -4.17 6.99
N ASN A 49 5.84 -3.17 6.17
CA ASN A 49 5.19 -1.86 6.26
C ASN A 49 4.72 -1.39 4.89
N ALA A 50 3.88 -0.36 4.88
CA ALA A 50 3.41 0.26 3.65
C ALA A 50 3.61 1.78 3.69
N VAL A 51 4.15 2.32 2.60
CA VAL A 51 4.11 3.77 2.34
C VAL A 51 2.83 4.06 1.56
N CYS A 52 2.11 5.11 1.94
CA CYS A 52 0.83 5.49 1.33
C CYS A 52 0.94 6.88 0.67
N PRO A 53 1.47 6.97 -0.57
CA PRO A 53 1.61 8.26 -1.25
C PRO A 53 0.25 8.91 -1.53
N GLY A 54 0.23 10.23 -1.46
CA GLY A 54 -0.82 11.06 -2.05
C GLY A 54 -0.57 11.31 -3.54
N VAL A 55 -1.22 12.35 -4.09
CA VAL A 55 -0.95 12.81 -5.45
C VAL A 55 0.54 13.14 -5.57
N THR A 56 1.24 12.43 -6.45
CA THR A 56 2.70 12.54 -6.62
C THR A 56 3.01 12.81 -8.09
N ALA A 57 3.97 13.71 -8.36
CA ALA A 57 4.42 14.04 -9.71
C ALA A 57 5.05 12.81 -10.37
N THR A 58 4.27 12.15 -11.22
CA THR A 58 4.62 10.92 -11.93
C THR A 58 3.79 10.87 -13.21
N LYS A 59 4.29 10.19 -14.24
CA LYS A 59 3.55 9.96 -15.48
C LYS A 59 2.14 9.41 -15.26
N MET A 60 1.94 8.53 -14.26
CA MET A 60 0.62 7.98 -13.92
C MET A 60 -0.41 9.05 -13.54
N ASN A 61 0.04 10.14 -12.93
CA ASN A 61 -0.81 11.28 -12.58
C ASN A 61 -0.86 12.34 -13.67
N ASP A 62 0.25 12.56 -14.38
CA ASP A 62 0.29 13.51 -15.50
C ASP A 62 -0.62 13.06 -16.65
N ASP A 63 -0.78 11.75 -16.88
CA ASP A 63 -1.68 11.20 -17.90
C ASP A 63 -3.17 11.18 -17.45
N ARG A 64 -3.51 11.66 -16.24
CA ARG A 64 -4.91 11.74 -15.73
C ARG A 64 -5.60 13.08 -16.01
N ILE A 65 -4.84 14.10 -16.38
CA ILE A 65 -5.31 15.44 -16.77
C ILE A 65 -5.35 15.55 -18.29
#